data_AF-A0A1L7XKI5-F1
#
_entry.id   AF-A0A1L7XKI5-F1
#
_cell.length_a   1.000
_cell.length_b   1.000
_cell.length_c   1.000
_cell.angle_alpha   90.00
_cell.angle_beta   90.00
_cell.angle_gamma   90.00
#
_symmetry.space_group_name_H-M   'P 1'
#
loop_
_entity.id
_entity.type
_entity.pdbx_description
1 polymer ?
#
loop_
_entity_poly.entity_id
_entity_poly.type
_entity_poly.pdbx_seq_one_letter_code
_entity_poly.pdbx_strand_id
1 'polypeptide(L)'
;MPAATASGADSKPNGTAKSRDHNQGNQDRKYTVEQKSAVLRVRRCSPTAFYDILGLEEVKTTVTDTEIKKAYRKLSLLTHPDKNGHEHADEALRW
;
A
#
# COMPACT_ATOMS: atom_id res chain seq x y z
N MET A 1 -60.41 0.51 -8.58
CA MET A 1 -58.99 0.88 -8.77
C MET A 1 -58.12 -0.09 -7.97
N PRO A 2 -57.41 -1.04 -8.60
CA PRO A 2 -56.35 -1.80 -7.91
C PRO A 2 -55.09 -0.92 -7.75
N ALA A 3 -54.35 -1.10 -6.65
CA ALA A 3 -53.15 -0.32 -6.36
C ALA A 3 -51.91 -0.85 -7.12
N ALA A 4 -50.98 0.05 -7.46
CA ALA A 4 -49.73 -0.33 -8.12
C ALA A 4 -48.74 -0.93 -7.10
N THR A 5 -48.32 -2.18 -7.32
CA THR A 5 -47.23 -2.81 -6.59
C THR A 5 -45.89 -2.33 -7.15
N ALA A 6 -45.12 -1.57 -6.37
CA ALA A 6 -43.76 -1.19 -6.75
C ALA A 6 -42.83 -2.41 -6.69
N SER A 7 -42.33 -2.86 -7.84
CA SER A 7 -41.28 -3.89 -7.89
C SER A 7 -40.00 -3.38 -7.24
N GLY A 8 -39.59 -3.98 -6.13
CA GLY A 8 -38.27 -3.77 -5.56
C GLY A 8 -37.20 -4.20 -6.56
N ALA A 9 -36.19 -3.36 -6.78
CA ALA A 9 -35.10 -3.69 -7.70
C ALA A 9 -34.12 -4.67 -7.03
N ASP A 10 -34.27 -5.97 -7.34
CA ASP A 10 -33.39 -7.05 -6.89
C ASP A 10 -31.93 -6.79 -7.27
N SER A 11 -31.21 -6.13 -6.36
CA SER A 11 -29.81 -5.74 -6.54
C SER A 11 -28.91 -6.94 -6.28
N LYS A 12 -28.98 -7.92 -7.18
CA LYS A 12 -28.15 -9.14 -7.19
C LYS A 12 -26.68 -8.72 -7.20
N PRO A 13 -25.88 -9.03 -6.16
CA PRO A 13 -24.45 -8.75 -6.18
C PRO A 13 -23.75 -9.80 -7.07
N ASN A 14 -23.87 -9.65 -8.40
CA ASN A 14 -23.20 -10.50 -9.38
C ASN A 14 -21.71 -10.15 -9.47
N GLY A 15 -20.99 -10.46 -8.40
CA GLY A 15 -19.56 -10.38 -8.31
C GLY A 15 -19.10 -11.34 -7.23
N THR A 16 -18.41 -12.41 -7.62
CA THR A 16 -17.64 -13.23 -6.68
C THR A 16 -16.46 -12.43 -6.19
N ALA A 17 -16.74 -11.50 -5.27
CA ALA A 17 -15.77 -10.81 -4.46
C ALA A 17 -15.01 -11.87 -3.66
N LYS A 18 -13.93 -12.39 -4.25
CA LYS A 18 -12.94 -13.19 -3.52
C LYS A 18 -12.54 -12.35 -2.33
N SER A 19 -12.90 -12.80 -1.13
CA SER A 19 -12.40 -12.21 0.10
C SER A 19 -10.89 -12.20 -0.03
N ARG A 20 -10.32 -11.01 -0.26
CA ARG A 20 -8.96 -10.76 0.17
C ARG A 20 -9.08 -10.76 1.67
N ASP A 21 -8.65 -11.87 2.27
CA ASP A 21 -8.56 -12.01 3.71
C ASP A 21 -7.71 -10.87 4.25
N HIS A 22 -8.40 -9.80 4.64
CA HIS A 22 -7.83 -8.72 5.41
C HIS A 22 -7.59 -9.32 6.78
N ASN A 23 -6.41 -9.92 6.93
CA ASN A 23 -5.88 -10.38 8.20
C ASN A 23 -5.53 -9.15 9.06
N GLN A 24 -6.58 -8.42 9.44
CA GLN A 24 -6.59 -7.29 10.37
C GLN A 24 -6.71 -7.83 11.81
N GLY A 25 -6.37 -9.10 12.02
CA GLY A 25 -6.38 -9.80 13.29
C GLY A 25 -5.05 -9.65 13.99
N ASN A 26 -4.96 -8.63 14.84
CA ASN A 26 -3.94 -8.46 15.89
C ASN A 26 -2.52 -8.94 15.49
N GLN A 27 -1.94 -8.30 14.47
CA GLN A 27 -0.54 -8.53 14.10
C GLN A 27 0.37 -7.93 15.18
N ASP A 28 0.65 -8.75 16.19
CA ASP A 28 1.82 -8.72 17.07
C ASP A 28 3.00 -8.06 16.34
N ARG A 29 3.50 -6.91 16.86
CA ARG A 29 4.19 -5.84 16.09
C ARG A 29 5.56 -6.24 15.51
N LYS A 30 5.56 -7.21 14.61
CA LYS A 30 6.72 -7.89 14.04
C LYS A 30 6.86 -7.47 12.59
N TYR A 31 7.94 -6.74 12.30
CA TYR A 31 8.33 -6.40 10.95
C TYR A 31 8.97 -7.61 10.25
N THR A 32 8.79 -7.73 8.94
CA THR A 32 9.59 -8.66 8.12
C THR A 32 11.00 -8.11 7.88
N VAL A 33 11.93 -8.97 7.46
CA VAL A 33 13.28 -8.54 7.07
C VAL A 33 13.24 -7.57 5.88
N GLU A 34 12.33 -7.78 4.92
CA GLU A 34 12.14 -6.87 3.78
C GLU A 34 11.63 -5.48 4.26
N GLN A 35 10.66 -5.45 5.17
CA GLN A 35 10.16 -4.21 5.78
C GLN A 35 11.25 -3.46 6.54
N LYS A 36 12.07 -4.15 7.35
CA LYS A 36 13.21 -3.54 8.03
C LYS A 36 14.26 -3.02 7.05
N SER A 37 14.59 -3.77 6.00
CA SER A 37 15.54 -3.30 4.98
C SER A 37 15.01 -2.09 4.21
N ALA A 38 13.71 -2.01 3.95
CA ALA A 38 13.09 -0.84 3.32
C ALA A 38 13.19 0.39 4.23
N VAL A 39 12.80 0.28 5.51
CA VAL A 39 12.91 1.39 6.48
C VAL A 39 14.36 1.84 6.65
N LEU A 40 15.31 0.91 6.76
CA LEU A 40 16.75 1.22 6.86
C LEU A 40 17.30 1.86 5.58
N ARG A 41 16.77 1.51 4.40
CA ARG A 41 17.17 2.12 3.12
C ARG A 41 16.66 3.56 3.02
N VAL A 42 15.37 3.78 3.25
CA VAL A 42 14.76 5.13 3.23
C VAL A 42 15.45 6.08 4.23
N ARG A 43 15.79 5.61 5.44
CA ARG A 43 16.54 6.41 6.44
C ARG A 43 18.00 6.72 6.07
N ARG A 44 18.56 6.07 5.04
CA ARG A 44 19.94 6.33 4.56
C ARG A 44 19.96 7.22 3.32
N CYS A 45 18.83 7.34 2.62
CA CYS A 45 18.63 8.33 1.57
C CYS A 45 18.43 9.73 2.18
N SER A 46 18.78 10.79 1.45
CA SER A 46 18.30 12.14 1.77
C SER A 46 16.80 12.23 1.44
N PRO A 47 15.99 13.04 2.17
CA PRO A 47 14.55 13.17 1.88
C PRO A 47 14.27 13.71 0.47
N THR A 48 15.20 14.47 -0.13
CA THR A 48 15.11 14.96 -1.51
C THR A 48 15.52 13.92 -2.57
N ALA A 49 16.00 12.74 -2.19
CA ALA A 49 16.51 11.71 -3.11
C ALA A 49 15.40 10.77 -3.59
N PHE A 50 14.31 11.33 -4.13
CA PHE A 50 13.05 10.59 -4.41
C PHE A 50 13.23 9.32 -5.25
N TYR A 51 14.11 9.33 -6.26
CA TYR A 51 14.38 8.15 -7.09
C TYR A 51 15.16 7.06 -6.33
N ASP A 52 16.17 7.42 -5.55
CA ASP A 52 16.87 6.49 -4.66
C ASP A 52 15.93 5.91 -3.59
N ILE A 53 15.14 6.76 -2.92
CA ILE A 53 14.10 6.33 -1.97
C ILE A 53 13.16 5.28 -2.59
N LEU A 54 12.68 5.52 -3.82
CA LEU A 54 11.81 4.58 -4.54
C LEU A 54 12.54 3.33 -5.07
N GLY A 55 13.88 3.29 -5.09
CA GLY A 55 14.67 2.21 -5.67
C GLY A 55 14.72 2.26 -7.20
N LEU A 56 14.66 3.47 -7.77
CA LEU A 56 14.56 3.76 -9.19
C LEU A 56 15.76 4.58 -9.72
N GLU A 57 16.80 4.81 -8.91
CA GLU A 57 17.95 5.67 -9.24
C GLU A 57 18.69 5.22 -10.52
N GLU A 58 18.83 3.90 -10.73
CA GLU A 58 19.43 3.31 -11.95
C GLU A 58 18.61 3.59 -13.22
N VAL A 59 17.29 3.75 -13.09
CA VAL A 59 16.34 3.90 -14.20
C VAL A 59 15.72 5.31 -14.27
N LYS A 60 16.20 6.28 -13.47
CA LYS A 60 15.59 7.61 -13.32
C LYS A 60 15.45 8.43 -14.61
N THR A 61 16.19 8.08 -15.66
CA THR A 61 16.15 8.71 -17.00
C THR A 61 15.16 8.05 -17.96
N THR A 62 14.69 6.83 -17.67
CA THR A 62 13.80 6.02 -18.53
C THR A 62 12.50 5.61 -17.85
N VAL A 63 12.43 5.70 -16.51
CA VAL A 63 11.30 5.25 -15.70
C VAL A 63 10.05 6.09 -15.94
N THR A 64 8.91 5.42 -16.09
CA THR A 64 7.63 6.08 -16.32
C THR A 64 6.92 6.46 -15.01
N ASP A 65 6.04 7.47 -15.08
CA ASP A 65 5.13 7.82 -13.99
C ASP A 65 4.29 6.63 -13.47
N THR A 66 3.98 5.67 -14.34
CA THR A 66 3.30 4.41 -13.96
C THR A 66 4.18 3.52 -13.06
N GLU A 67 5.49 3.51 -13.29
CA GLU A 67 6.45 2.75 -12.48
C GLU A 67 6.81 3.46 -11.18
N ILE A 68 6.94 4.79 -11.21
CA ILE A 68 7.04 5.64 -10.01
C ILE A 68 5.85 5.36 -9.08
N LYS A 69 4.61 5.36 -9.61
CA LYS A 69 3.39 5.06 -8.84
C LYS A 69 3.34 3.61 -8.33
N LYS A 70 3.87 2.64 -9.06
CA LYS A 70 4.01 1.24 -8.59
C LYS A 70 5.04 1.12 -7.46
N ALA A 71 6.21 1.73 -7.62
CA ALA A 71 7.28 1.73 -6.62
C ALA A 71 6.84 2.43 -5.33
N TYR A 72 6.22 3.61 -5.44
CA TYR A 72 5.62 4.34 -4.33
C TYR A 72 4.65 3.43 -3.56
N ARG A 73 3.67 2.84 -4.27
CA ARG A 73 2.66 1.97 -3.65
C ARG A 73 3.27 0.73 -2.99
N LYS A 74 4.33 0.12 -3.55
CA LYS A 74 5.05 -0.97 -2.89
C LYS A 74 5.74 -0.47 -1.62
N LEU A 75 6.49 0.63 -1.71
CA LEU A 75 7.25 1.19 -0.60
C LEU A 75 6.35 1.59 0.57
N SER A 76 5.28 2.35 0.32
CA SER A 76 4.32 2.76 1.34
C SER A 76 3.65 1.56 2.03
N LEU A 77 3.42 0.44 1.33
CA LEU A 77 2.88 -0.78 1.94
C LEU A 77 3.92 -1.54 2.80
N LEU A 78 5.22 -1.38 2.51
CA LEU A 78 6.29 -1.90 3.37
C LEU A 78 6.55 -1.00 4.59
N THR A 79 6.40 0.32 4.47
CA THR A 79 6.66 1.27 5.56
C THR A 79 5.40 1.65 6.35
N HIS A 80 4.21 1.16 5.99
CA HIS A 80 2.97 1.50 6.69
C HIS A 80 2.96 1.04 8.16
N PRO A 81 2.73 1.93 9.15
CA PRO A 81 2.80 1.58 10.58
C PRO A 81 1.74 0.55 11.03
N ASP A 82 0.57 0.50 10.36
CA ASP A 82 -0.45 -0.56 10.55
C ASP A 82 0.08 -1.98 10.29
N LYS A 83 1.12 -2.11 9.46
CA LYS A 83 1.62 -3.40 8.94
C LYS A 83 3.11 -3.64 9.20
N ASN A 84 3.82 -2.65 9.75
CA ASN A 84 5.24 -2.68 10.01
C ASN A 84 5.51 -2.14 11.42
N GLY A 85 5.77 -3.05 12.37
CA GLY A 85 6.03 -2.71 13.77
C GLY A 85 7.40 -2.09 14.07
N HIS A 86 8.18 -1.73 13.05
CA HIS A 86 9.50 -1.11 13.21
C HIS A 86 9.36 0.35 13.68
N GLU A 87 10.17 0.78 14.66
CA GLU A 87 10.02 2.09 15.32
C GLU A 87 10.02 3.29 14.34
N HIS A 88 10.88 3.24 13.33
CA HIS A 88 10.97 4.25 12.27
C HIS A 88 10.12 3.97 11.01
N ALA A 89 9.15 3.05 11.05
CA ALA A 89 8.29 2.77 9.89
C ALA A 89 7.53 4.05 9.46
N ASP A 90 7.00 4.76 10.45
CA ASP A 90 6.23 6.00 10.30
C ASP A 90 7.07 7.17 9.76
N GLU A 91 8.36 7.26 10.13
CA GLU A 91 9.33 8.17 9.50
C GLU A 91 9.54 7.81 8.01
N ALA A 92 9.79 6.54 7.72
CA ALA A 92 10.03 6.03 6.36
C ALA A 92 8.78 6.00 5.45
N LEU A 93 7.65 6.53 5.92
CA LEU A 93 6.45 6.79 5.14
C LEU A 93 6.29 8.27 4.76
N ARG A 94 6.99 9.21 5.42
CA ARG A 94 6.88 10.67 5.25
C ARG A 94 8.12 11.32 4.61
N TRP A 95 8.71 10.65 3.62
CA TRP A 95 9.78 11.21 2.80
C TRP A 95 9.25 12.20 1.76
#